data_AF-A0AAE1X2N6-F1
#
_entry.id   AF-A0AAE1X2N6-F1
#
_cell.length_a   1.000
_cell.length_b   1.000
_cell.length_c   1.000
_cell.angle_alpha   90.00
_cell.angle_beta   90.00
_cell.angle_gamma   90.00
#
_symmetry.space_group_name_H-M   'P 1'
#
loop_
_entity.id
_entity.type
_entity.pdbx_description
1 polymer ?
#
loop_
_entity_poly.entity_id
_entity_poly.type
_entity_poly.pdbx_seq_one_letter_code
_entity_poly.pdbx_strand_id
1 'polypeptide(L)'
;MSQIEQLFSSIESNFEEWASGFASLVVDATHPLSALKFGNCLKRMRPEVALSLAKTVFLSDHRDILDKVVIPCDIIQTRNDIVVPNSVPKYMQSKIKGNARSTLSTQRVTFLSSQHTPNLSRCLLEF
;
A
#
# COMPACT_ATOMS: atom_id res chain seq x y z
N MET A 1 18.78 12.61 4.53
CA MET A 1 17.74 12.18 3.57
C MET A 1 16.59 11.57 4.35
N SER A 2 15.33 11.81 3.95
CA SER A 2 14.18 11.15 4.57
C SER A 2 14.12 9.67 4.16
N GLN A 3 13.38 8.84 4.90
CA GLN A 3 13.17 7.43 4.53
C GLN A 3 12.51 7.28 3.15
N ILE A 4 11.65 8.24 2.77
CA ILE A 4 10.99 8.27 1.47
C ILE A 4 11.99 8.59 0.34
N GLU A 5 12.90 9.54 0.55
CA GLU A 5 13.97 9.81 -0.44
C GLU A 5 14.91 8.61 -0.61
N GLN A 6 15.22 7.89 0.48
CA GLN A 6 16.01 6.65 0.41
C GLN A 6 15.28 5.54 -0.37
N LEU A 7 13.96 5.44 -0.21
CA LEU A 7 13.13 4.52 -0.98
C LEU A 7 13.23 4.81 -2.49
N PHE A 8 13.08 6.07 -2.89
CA PHE A 8 13.17 6.47 -4.30
C PHE A 8 14.56 6.24 -4.88
N SER A 9 15.61 6.61 -4.14
CA SER A 9 17.00 6.36 -4.55
C SER A 9 17.29 4.88 -4.74
N SER A 10 16.69 4.00 -3.93
CA SER A 10 16.84 2.54 -4.04
C SER A 10 16.15 2.00 -5.29
N ILE A 11 14.95 2.50 -5.63
CA ILE A 11 14.24 2.17 -6.88
C ILE A 11 15.06 2.62 -8.10
N GLU A 12 15.61 3.83 -8.06
CA GLU A 12 16.43 4.40 -9.14
C GLU A 12 17.76 3.64 -9.33
N SER A 13 18.37 3.17 -8.24
CA SER A 13 19.68 2.50 -8.29
C SER A 13 19.59 1.03 -8.73
N ASN A 14 18.62 0.28 -8.19
CA ASN A 14 18.42 -1.13 -8.52
C ASN A 14 16.97 -1.58 -8.27
N PHE A 15 16.11 -1.37 -9.25
CA PHE A 15 14.70 -1.71 -9.15
C PHE A 15 14.43 -3.20 -8.87
N GLU A 16 15.21 -4.10 -9.46
CA GLU A 16 15.03 -5.55 -9.31
C GLU A 16 15.29 -6.03 -7.88
N GLU A 17 16.39 -5.55 -7.30
CA GLU A 17 16.74 -5.83 -5.91
C GLU A 17 15.74 -5.18 -4.96
N TRP A 18 15.42 -3.91 -5.20
CA TRP A 18 14.41 -3.20 -4.43
C TRP A 18 13.07 -3.93 -4.43
N ALA A 19 12.57 -4.36 -5.59
CA ALA A 19 11.28 -5.05 -5.70
C ALA A 19 11.25 -6.36 -4.88
N SER A 20 12.36 -7.12 -4.89
CA SER A 20 12.46 -8.38 -4.15
C SER A 20 12.55 -8.15 -2.64
N GLY A 21 13.36 -7.18 -2.22
CA GLY A 21 13.53 -6.79 -0.82
C GLY A 21 12.26 -6.19 -0.24
N PHE A 22 11.63 -5.26 -0.96
CA PHE A 22 10.38 -4.63 -0.57
C PHE A 22 9.26 -5.67 -0.41
N ALA A 23 9.13 -6.60 -1.36
CA ALA A 23 8.13 -7.66 -1.26
C ALA A 23 8.30 -8.53 -0.02
N SER A 24 9.53 -8.89 0.32
CA SER A 24 9.84 -9.68 1.52
C SER A 24 9.60 -8.91 2.82
N LEU A 25 9.71 -7.58 2.77
CA LEU A 25 9.48 -6.71 3.91
C LEU A 25 7.97 -6.49 4.19
N VAL A 26 7.16 -6.32 3.15
CA VAL A 26 5.72 -6.00 3.31
C VAL A 26 4.81 -7.22 3.39
N VAL A 27 5.23 -8.36 2.83
CA VAL A 27 4.49 -9.62 2.89
C VAL A 27 4.91 -10.39 4.14
N ASP A 28 3.97 -11.14 4.73
CA ASP A 28 4.24 -11.97 5.89
C ASP A 28 5.32 -13.03 5.58
N ALA A 29 6.38 -13.08 6.40
CA ALA A 29 7.48 -14.02 6.27
C ALA A 29 7.04 -15.50 6.36
N THR A 30 5.88 -15.78 6.97
CA THR A 30 5.27 -17.12 7.00
C THR A 30 4.72 -17.56 5.63
N HIS A 31 4.63 -16.64 4.66
CA HIS A 31 4.08 -16.86 3.32
C HIS A 31 5.09 -16.51 2.21
N PRO A 32 6.25 -17.21 2.12
CA PRO A 32 7.33 -16.86 1.19
C PRO A 32 6.92 -16.94 -0.29
N LEU A 33 5.98 -17.83 -0.64
CA LEU A 33 5.44 -17.90 -2.00
C LEU A 33 4.63 -16.65 -2.38
N SER A 34 3.93 -16.03 -1.42
CA SER A 34 3.22 -14.78 -1.64
C SER A 34 4.20 -13.63 -1.85
N ALA A 35 5.28 -13.58 -1.07
CA ALA A 35 6.34 -12.59 -1.24
C ALA A 35 7.01 -12.70 -2.63
N LEU A 36 7.31 -13.93 -3.06
CA LEU A 36 7.85 -14.19 -4.40
C LEU A 36 6.89 -13.75 -5.50
N LYS A 37 5.61 -14.12 -5.41
CA LYS A 37 4.59 -13.71 -6.38
C LYS A 37 4.44 -12.18 -6.45
N PHE A 38 4.43 -11.52 -5.31
CA PHE A 38 4.32 -10.07 -5.22
C PHE A 38 5.57 -9.37 -5.80
N GLY A 39 6.78 -9.81 -5.43
CA GLY A 39 8.03 -9.31 -6.00
C GLY A 39 8.09 -9.49 -7.52
N ASN A 40 7.72 -10.68 -8.02
CA ASN A 40 7.61 -10.94 -9.45
C ASN A 40 6.55 -10.06 -10.13
N CYS A 41 5.50 -9.63 -9.42
CA CYS A 41 4.59 -8.65 -9.97
C CYS A 41 5.24 -7.27 -10.11
N LEU A 42 5.87 -6.78 -9.05
CA LEU A 42 6.54 -5.47 -9.08
C LEU A 42 7.53 -5.40 -10.25
N LYS A 43 8.32 -6.46 -10.43
CA LYS A 43 9.31 -6.57 -11.52
C LYS A 43 8.72 -6.56 -12.94
N ARG A 44 7.40 -6.77 -13.12
CA ARG A 44 6.76 -6.62 -14.44
C ARG A 44 6.56 -5.16 -14.84
N MET A 45 6.69 -4.22 -13.92
CA MET A 45 6.64 -2.80 -14.23
C MET A 45 7.97 -2.32 -14.82
N ARG A 46 7.90 -1.33 -15.70
CA ARG A 46 9.10 -0.56 -16.08
C ARG A 46 9.60 0.24 -14.86
N PRO A 47 10.92 0.27 -14.57
CA PRO A 47 11.46 0.98 -13.41
C PRO A 47 11.02 2.45 -13.32
N GLU A 48 10.95 3.15 -14.43
CA GLU A 48 10.57 4.58 -14.48
C GLU A 48 9.10 4.77 -14.10
N VAL A 49 8.24 3.82 -14.51
CA VAL A 49 6.81 3.81 -14.14
C VAL A 49 6.66 3.47 -12.65
N ALA A 50 7.41 2.50 -12.15
CA ALA A 50 7.40 2.12 -10.74
C ALA A 50 7.82 3.28 -9.83
N LEU A 51 8.87 3.99 -10.22
CA LEU A 51 9.35 5.18 -9.52
C LEU A 51 8.32 6.31 -9.52
N SER A 52 7.73 6.61 -10.68
CA SER A 52 6.68 7.63 -10.79
C SER A 52 5.47 7.29 -9.92
N LEU A 53 5.08 6.01 -9.88
CA LEU A 53 3.99 5.53 -9.04
C LEU A 53 4.35 5.65 -7.56
N ALA A 54 5.55 5.23 -7.15
CA ALA A 54 6.01 5.35 -5.78
C ALA A 54 6.01 6.82 -5.32
N LYS A 55 6.52 7.75 -6.13
CA LYS A 55 6.47 9.19 -5.84
C LYS A 55 5.04 9.68 -5.68
N THR A 56 4.12 9.25 -6.56
CA THR A 56 2.70 9.61 -6.47
C THR A 56 2.06 9.12 -5.16
N VAL A 57 2.29 7.86 -4.78
CA VAL A 57 1.68 7.27 -3.58
C VAL A 57 2.29 7.87 -2.30
N PHE A 58 3.62 7.86 -2.16
CA PHE A 58 4.30 8.23 -0.91
C PHE A 58 4.37 9.74 -0.67
N LEU A 59 4.19 10.57 -1.71
CA LEU A 59 4.13 12.03 -1.55
C LEU A 59 2.70 12.57 -1.55
N SER A 60 1.68 11.72 -1.78
CA SER A 60 0.29 12.15 -1.70
C SER A 60 -0.13 12.46 -0.26
N ASP A 61 -0.91 13.53 -0.10
CA ASP A 61 -1.60 13.85 1.15
C ASP A 61 -3.10 13.99 0.85
N HIS A 62 -3.89 13.13 1.48
CA HIS A 62 -5.34 13.05 1.30
C HIS A 62 -6.11 13.32 2.60
N ARG A 63 -5.45 13.90 3.61
CA ARG A 63 -6.08 14.11 4.92
C ARG A 63 -7.21 15.13 4.90
N ASP A 64 -7.13 16.11 4.01
CA ASP A 64 -8.10 17.20 3.80
C ASP A 64 -9.37 16.76 3.07
N ILE A 65 -9.37 15.59 2.42
CA ILE A 65 -10.54 15.06 1.73
C ILE A 65 -11.32 14.03 2.56
N LEU A 66 -10.75 13.51 3.67
CA LEU A 66 -11.38 12.48 4.48
C LEU A 66 -12.74 12.92 5.03
N ASP A 67 -12.89 14.19 5.40
CA ASP A 67 -14.13 14.73 5.97
C ASP A 67 -15.23 14.97 4.93
N LYS A 68 -14.89 14.83 3.64
CA LYS A 68 -15.84 14.87 2.51
C LYS A 68 -16.40 13.48 2.20
N VAL A 69 -15.81 12.42 2.76
CA VAL A 69 -16.30 11.05 2.60
C VAL A 69 -17.54 10.86 3.49
N VAL A 70 -18.71 10.82 2.85
CA VAL A 70 -20.02 10.64 3.51
C VAL A 70 -20.60 9.22 3.33
N ILE A 71 -20.00 8.43 2.45
CA ILE A 71 -20.41 7.05 2.17
C ILE A 71 -19.89 6.15 3.30
N PRO A 72 -20.69 5.19 3.81
CA PRO A 72 -20.21 4.20 4.77
C PRO A 72 -18.99 3.43 4.21
N CYS A 73 -17.96 3.29 5.03
CA CYS A 73 -16.69 2.67 4.64
C CYS A 73 -16.22 1.64 5.68
N ASP A 74 -15.60 0.56 5.22
CA ASP A 74 -14.93 -0.42 6.08
C ASP A 74 -13.42 -0.22 5.96
N ILE A 75 -12.78 0.07 7.10
CA ILE A 75 -11.33 0.21 7.21
C ILE A 75 -10.77 -1.13 7.69
N ILE A 76 -10.05 -1.81 6.81
CA ILE A 76 -9.41 -3.09 7.10
C ILE A 76 -7.95 -2.83 7.46
N GLN A 77 -7.57 -3.18 8.69
CA GLN A 77 -6.22 -2.99 9.21
C GLN A 77 -5.55 -4.33 9.51
N THR A 78 -4.29 -4.47 9.12
CA THR A 78 -3.46 -5.64 9.50
C THR A 78 -2.82 -5.43 10.85
N ARG A 79 -2.46 -6.53 11.52
CA ARG A 79 -1.79 -6.46 12.83
C ARG A 79 -0.36 -5.89 12.79
N ASN A 80 0.37 -6.07 11.68
CA ASN A 80 1.81 -5.76 11.62
C ASN A 80 2.20 -5.10 10.30
N ASP A 81 1.57 -3.98 9.96
CA ASP A 81 1.89 -3.24 8.75
C ASP A 81 3.10 -2.31 8.96
N ILE A 82 4.16 -2.52 8.20
CA ILE A 82 5.40 -1.73 8.30
C ILE A 82 5.29 -0.39 7.56
N VAL A 83 4.30 -0.25 6.67
CA VAL A 83 4.04 0.96 5.89
C VAL A 83 2.97 1.83 6.57
N VAL A 84 1.96 1.20 7.18
CA VAL A 84 0.80 1.89 7.78
C VAL A 84 0.75 1.69 9.30
N PRO A 85 1.19 2.68 10.11
CA PRO A 85 1.10 2.59 11.56
C PRO A 85 -0.35 2.40 12.06
N ASN A 86 -0.51 1.72 13.19
CA ASN A 86 -1.82 1.46 13.82
C ASN A 86 -2.60 2.75 14.20
N SER A 87 -1.96 3.91 14.22
CA SER A 87 -2.60 5.21 14.44
C SER A 87 -3.34 5.72 13.20
N VAL A 88 -2.96 5.30 11.99
CA VAL A 88 -3.52 5.82 10.73
C VAL A 88 -4.98 5.40 10.53
N PRO A 89 -5.36 4.13 10.68
CA PRO A 89 -6.78 3.73 10.58
C PRO A 89 -7.67 4.42 11.62
N LYS A 90 -7.15 4.64 12.84
CA LYS A 90 -7.85 5.39 13.90
C LYS A 90 -8.06 6.85 13.49
N TYR A 91 -7.03 7.48 12.93
CA TYR A 91 -7.13 8.84 12.39
C TYR A 91 -8.18 8.91 11.29
N MET A 92 -8.14 7.99 10.31
CA MET A 92 -9.12 7.94 9.23
C MET A 92 -10.55 7.77 9.74
N GLN A 93 -10.77 6.82 10.66
CA GLN A 93 -12.07 6.61 11.29
C GLN A 93 -12.60 7.87 12.00
N SER A 94 -11.72 8.65 12.64
CA SER A 94 -12.11 9.89 13.32
C SER A 94 -12.42 11.06 12.38
N LYS A 95 -11.98 11.00 11.12
CA LYS A 95 -12.11 12.08 10.15
C LYS A 95 -13.21 11.83 9.12
N ILE A 96 -13.46 10.58 8.76
CA ILE A 96 -14.51 10.21 7.82
C ILE A 96 -15.87 10.48 8.46
N LYS A 97 -16.74 11.23 7.75
CA LYS A 97 -18.09 11.57 8.23
C LYS A 97 -19.11 10.47 7.94
N GLY A 98 -18.89 9.68 6.88
CA GLY A 98 -19.61 8.44 6.66
C GLY A 98 -19.33 7.46 7.79
N ASN A 99 -20.30 6.63 8.17
CA ASN A 99 -20.08 5.65 9.23
C ASN A 99 -18.91 4.73 8.86
N ALA A 100 -17.76 4.94 9.51
CA ALA A 100 -16.54 4.19 9.27
C ALA A 100 -16.37 3.10 10.33
N ARG A 101 -16.39 1.83 9.90
CA ARG A 101 -16.11 0.68 10.78
C ARG A 101 -14.67 0.27 10.63
N SER A 102 -13.97 0.08 11.73
CA SER A 102 -12.59 -0.43 11.72
C SER A 102 -12.59 -1.89 12.14
N THR A 103 -12.02 -2.76 11.30
CA THR A 103 -11.86 -4.19 11.58
C THR A 103 -10.39 -4.57 11.53
N LEU A 104 -9.92 -5.23 12.60
CA LEU A 104 -8.60 -5.84 12.63
C LEU A 104 -8.67 -7.19 11.89
N SER A 105 -7.99 -7.26 10.74
CA SER A 105 -7.84 -8.51 9.98
C SER A 105 -6.53 -9.20 10.37
N THR A 106 -6.59 -10.53 10.47
CA THR A 106 -5.41 -11.39 10.62
C THR A 106 -4.69 -11.61 9.27
N GLN A 107 -5.35 -11.30 8.14
CA GLN A 107 -4.78 -11.30 6.79
C GLN A 107 -4.41 -9.85 6.39
N ARG A 108 -3.25 -9.64 5.75
CA ARG A 108 -2.75 -8.30 5.38
C ARG A 108 -3.62 -7.66 4.25
N VAL A 109 -3.62 -6.33 4.14
CA VAL A 109 -4.67 -5.47 3.54
C VAL A 109 -4.99 -5.76 2.06
N THR A 110 -6.25 -6.06 1.75
CA THR A 110 -6.86 -5.77 0.44
C THR A 110 -7.30 -4.31 0.40
N PHE A 111 -6.68 -3.49 -0.45
CA PHE A 111 -7.14 -2.11 -0.67
C PHE A 111 -8.42 -2.16 -1.51
N LEU A 112 -9.59 -2.13 -0.87
CA LEU A 112 -10.84 -1.88 -1.58
C LEU A 112 -10.92 -0.41 -1.97
N SER A 113 -10.70 -0.10 -3.24
CA SER A 113 -11.45 1.00 -3.85
C SER A 113 -11.75 0.73 -5.32
N SER A 114 -13.05 0.80 -5.61
CA SER A 114 -13.72 1.17 -6.85
C SER A 114 -13.09 0.77 -8.19
N GLN A 115 -13.93 0.13 -8.99
CA GLN A 115 -13.70 -0.24 -10.38
C GLN A 115 -12.98 0.85 -11.19
N HIS A 116 -12.09 0.37 -12.08
CA HIS A 116 -11.47 1.06 -13.21
C HIS A 116 -9.98 1.43 -13.12
N THR A 117 -9.10 0.44 -12.89
CA THR A 117 -7.76 0.41 -13.53
C THR A 117 -7.36 -1.06 -13.84
N PRO A 118 -7.32 -1.50 -15.11
CA PRO A 118 -7.22 -2.94 -15.43
C PRO A 118 -5.84 -3.58 -15.19
N ASN A 119 -4.77 -2.81 -14.98
CA ASN A 119 -3.41 -3.37 -14.85
C ASN A 119 -2.82 -3.36 -13.44
N LEU A 120 -3.27 -2.44 -12.56
CA LEU A 120 -2.69 -2.26 -11.22
C LEU A 120 -3.52 -2.94 -10.12
N SER A 121 -4.84 -2.93 -10.30
CA SER A 121 -5.80 -3.60 -9.42
C SER A 121 -5.43 -5.06 -9.18
N ARG A 122 -4.95 -5.78 -10.20
CA ARG A 122 -4.66 -7.21 -10.06
C ARG A 122 -3.52 -7.57 -9.10
N CYS A 123 -2.53 -6.70 -8.88
CA CYS A 123 -1.41 -7.04 -7.98
C CYS A 123 -1.53 -6.53 -6.56
N LEU A 124 -2.36 -5.50 -6.34
CA LEU A 124 -2.67 -5.00 -5.00
C LEU A 124 -4.01 -5.50 -4.46
N LEU A 125 -4.87 -6.12 -5.30
CA LEU A 125 -6.13 -6.75 -4.88
C LEU A 125 -6.03 -8.27 -4.69
N GLU A 126 -5.01 -8.94 -5.24
CA GLU A 126 -4.79 -10.38 -5.03
C GLU A 126 -3.92 -10.69 -3.79
N PHE A 127 -3.53 -9.67 -3.02
CA PHE A 127 -2.78 -9.80 -1.76
C PHE A 127 -3.37 -8.91 -0.67
#